data_AF-M5U2B1-F1
#
_entry.id   AF-M5U2B1-F1
#
_cell.length_a   1.000
_cell.length_b   1.000
_cell.length_c   1.000
_cell.angle_alpha   90.00
_cell.angle_beta   90.00
_cell.angle_gamma   90.00
#
_symmetry.space_group_name_H-M   'P 1'
#
loop_
_entity.id
_entity.type
_entity.pdbx_description
1 polymer ?
#
loop_
_entity_poly.entity_id
_entity_poly.type
_entity_poly.pdbx_seq_one_letter_code
_entity_poly.pdbx_strand_id
1 'polypeptide(L)'
;MRGRPNSGGSSANGFRHMATIDSLSSESETHDEHGHDHDHPAWLAHHFDTPEQQFDSGKLGIWLFLVTEVLFFSGMFCAYAMFRMLRPEVFEGCSQFLNTKLGAINTGVLLFSSLTMAWAVRCAQTEEYKKLVVMIASTLSCAMVFLGVKSIEYSHKWGMGLLPPGSYFYDEANPHPTMQQIVDQHGFSESTAYFLTHSLYYLCAPFALLLVGVFIWLVYSKVTDKQFQYACAKPLLVVCLSFFGGVGLGMVLESGGEHSEHAVAHVDGEHAGEHGDAHAEDHAHEHGDEAGDETHAEADHADAVVASAEGNDVAIELLAESDLNTGAKAMLEAKQAQADMATGQIVPPGVEADLGIHKVERDVQTKRQAGVFFGIYYCMTGVHAIHILAGIGVLVWLLVRAIRHDFNRQYFGPVDYVGLYWHLVDLIWIYLFPLLYLIR
;
A
#
# COMPACT_ATOMS: atom_id res chain seq x y z
N MET A 1 40.76 4.11 67.82
CA MET A 1 42.17 3.90 67.44
C MET A 1 42.50 2.41 67.59
N ARG A 2 42.91 1.75 66.49
CA ARG A 2 43.70 0.49 66.34
C ARG A 2 43.24 -0.77 67.14
N GLY A 3 43.12 -1.98 66.60
CA GLY A 3 43.56 -2.55 65.33
C GLY A 3 43.09 -4.01 65.17
N ARG A 4 43.30 -4.51 63.94
CA ARG A 4 42.86 -5.78 63.29
C ARG A 4 43.15 -7.10 64.04
N PRO A 5 42.42 -8.20 63.74
CA PRO A 5 42.96 -9.55 63.70
C PRO A 5 43.48 -9.93 62.30
N ASN A 6 44.54 -10.73 62.24
CA ASN A 6 45.28 -11.12 61.03
C ASN A 6 45.19 -12.64 60.81
N SER A 7 45.11 -13.04 59.53
CA SER A 7 45.51 -14.32 58.88
C SER A 7 44.94 -15.64 59.43
N GLY A 8 44.27 -16.51 58.67
CA GLY A 8 44.69 -17.12 57.38
C GLY A 8 45.72 -18.23 57.68
N GLY A 9 45.66 -19.49 57.25
CA GLY A 9 44.82 -20.33 56.38
C GLY A 9 45.53 -21.71 56.30
N SER A 10 45.11 -22.58 55.36
CA SER A 10 45.81 -23.83 54.92
C SER A 10 45.54 -25.10 55.77
N SER A 11 45.28 -26.31 55.26
CA SER A 11 45.10 -26.88 53.91
C SER A 11 44.73 -28.38 54.01
N ALA A 12 43.96 -28.84 53.01
CA ALA A 12 43.98 -30.14 52.31
C ALA A 12 43.58 -31.51 52.93
N ASN A 13 43.02 -32.31 52.00
CA ASN A 13 42.83 -33.77 51.88
C ASN A 13 41.48 -34.31 52.38
N GLY A 14 40.71 -35.12 51.64
CA GLY A 14 40.86 -35.68 50.29
C GLY A 14 39.83 -36.81 50.08
N PHE A 15 39.47 -37.05 48.82
CA PHE A 15 39.11 -38.35 48.21
C PHE A 15 37.74 -39.05 48.48
N ARG A 16 36.96 -39.15 47.37
CA ARG A 16 36.08 -40.24 46.86
C ARG A 16 35.15 -41.01 47.82
N HIS A 17 33.84 -41.09 47.49
CA HIS A 17 33.25 -42.18 46.67
C HIS A 17 31.75 -41.94 46.41
N MET A 18 31.27 -42.39 45.25
CA MET A 18 29.89 -42.34 44.77
C MET A 18 29.46 -43.79 44.52
N ALA A 19 28.40 -44.27 45.16
CA ALA A 19 27.65 -45.46 44.75
C ALA A 19 26.26 -45.49 45.40
N THR A 20 25.26 -45.46 44.51
CA THR A 20 23.82 -45.68 44.59
C THR A 20 23.38 -46.96 45.29
N ILE A 21 22.20 -46.93 45.94
CA ILE A 21 21.08 -47.88 45.71
C ILE A 21 19.76 -47.33 46.28
N ASP A 22 18.77 -47.24 45.39
CA ASP A 22 17.33 -47.05 45.63
C ASP A 22 16.71 -48.19 46.46
N SER A 23 15.71 -47.88 47.29
CA SER A 23 14.51 -48.73 47.42
C SER A 23 13.32 -47.93 47.97
N LEU A 24 12.17 -48.17 47.34
CA LEU A 24 10.93 -47.41 47.34
C LEU A 24 9.99 -47.70 48.53
N SER A 25 9.29 -46.62 48.94
CA SER A 25 7.87 -46.49 49.35
C SER A 25 7.25 -47.35 50.47
N SER A 26 6.70 -46.67 51.48
CA SER A 26 5.22 -46.62 51.69
C SER A 26 4.82 -45.46 52.61
N GLU A 27 4.18 -44.47 51.99
CA GLU A 27 3.20 -43.46 52.46
C GLU A 27 2.93 -43.29 53.96
N SER A 28 3.09 -42.04 54.42
CA SER A 28 2.03 -41.36 55.18
C SER A 28 1.78 -40.01 54.52
N GLU A 29 0.67 -39.92 53.79
CA GLU A 29 0.13 -38.70 53.22
C GLU A 29 -0.04 -37.63 54.31
N THR A 30 0.82 -36.63 54.27
CA THR A 30 0.42 -35.27 54.59
C THR A 30 0.46 -34.54 53.27
N HIS A 31 -0.72 -34.25 52.72
CA HIS A 31 -0.88 -33.43 51.53
C HIS A 31 0.03 -32.21 51.62
N ASP A 32 1.12 -32.24 50.85
CA ASP A 32 1.89 -31.06 50.54
C ASP A 32 0.94 -30.12 49.83
N GLU A 33 0.47 -29.15 50.62
CA GLU A 33 -0.14 -27.92 50.17
C GLU A 33 0.95 -27.17 49.39
N HIS A 34 1.21 -27.59 48.16
CA HIS A 34 2.02 -26.85 47.18
C HIS A 34 1.21 -25.64 46.68
N GLY A 35 0.81 -24.79 47.63
CA GLY A 35 0.48 -23.40 47.39
C GLY A 35 1.77 -22.63 47.21
N HIS A 36 2.42 -22.80 46.06
CA HIS A 36 3.26 -21.75 45.50
C HIS A 36 2.35 -20.78 44.72
N ASP A 37 1.36 -20.22 45.41
CA ASP A 37 0.75 -18.94 45.00
C ASP A 37 1.83 -17.89 45.23
N HIS A 38 2.75 -17.80 44.27
CA HIS A 38 3.57 -16.62 44.15
C HIS A 38 2.60 -15.47 43.86
N ASP A 39 2.51 -14.51 44.79
CA ASP A 39 1.81 -13.23 44.66
C ASP A 39 2.39 -12.45 43.46
N HIS A 40 2.03 -12.89 42.25
CA HIS A 40 2.39 -12.23 41.02
C HIS A 40 1.30 -11.21 40.69
N PRO A 41 1.67 -9.99 40.26
CA PRO A 41 0.69 -8.96 39.96
C PRO A 41 -0.26 -9.46 38.85
N ALA A 42 -1.54 -9.10 38.92
CA ALA A 42 -2.60 -9.62 38.03
C ALA A 42 -2.36 -9.41 36.51
N TRP A 43 -1.36 -8.61 36.14
CA TRP A 43 -0.94 -8.36 34.76
C TRP A 43 0.25 -9.21 34.29
N LEU A 44 0.92 -9.95 35.20
CA LEU A 44 1.94 -10.95 34.89
C LEU A 44 1.25 -12.27 34.57
N ALA A 45 1.46 -12.81 33.38
CA ALA A 45 0.88 -14.09 33.02
C ALA A 45 1.56 -15.22 33.79
N HIS A 46 0.79 -16.23 34.21
CA HIS A 46 1.24 -17.34 35.07
C HIS A 46 2.40 -18.17 34.51
N HIS A 47 2.72 -18.04 33.22
CA HIS A 47 3.83 -18.74 32.56
C HIS A 47 5.12 -17.91 32.47
N PHE A 48 5.13 -16.69 33.01
CA PHE A 48 6.32 -15.86 33.13
C PHE A 48 6.72 -15.71 34.60
N ASP A 49 8.01 -15.85 34.86
CA ASP A 49 8.56 -15.73 36.21
C ASP A 49 8.77 -14.26 36.59
N THR A 50 9.04 -13.38 35.61
CA THR A 50 9.27 -11.95 35.83
C THR A 50 8.60 -11.04 34.80
N PRO A 51 8.24 -9.79 35.19
CA PRO A 51 7.76 -8.76 34.27
C PRO A 51 8.69 -8.49 33.08
N GLU A 52 10.01 -8.51 33.31
CA GLU A 52 11.02 -8.31 32.29
C GLU A 52 11.00 -9.45 31.27
N GLN A 53 10.88 -10.71 31.73
CA GLN A 53 10.76 -11.87 30.86
C GLN A 53 9.50 -11.81 29.99
N GLN A 54 8.35 -11.43 30.58
CA GLN A 54 7.11 -11.21 29.83
C GLN A 54 7.30 -10.12 28.77
N PHE A 55 7.95 -9.02 29.14
CA PHE A 55 8.18 -7.90 28.23
C PHE A 55 9.08 -8.29 27.05
N ASP A 56 10.20 -8.94 27.33
CA ASP A 56 11.18 -9.38 26.33
C ASP A 56 10.59 -10.45 25.41
N SER A 57 9.83 -11.39 25.96
CA SER A 57 9.16 -12.44 25.18
C SER A 57 8.07 -11.84 24.26
N GLY A 58 7.26 -10.91 24.77
CA GLY A 58 6.28 -10.18 23.97
C GLY A 58 6.94 -9.35 22.86
N LYS A 59 8.09 -8.73 23.17
CA LYS A 59 8.86 -7.95 22.21
C LYS A 59 9.44 -8.83 21.10
N LEU A 60 10.00 -9.99 21.45
CA LEU A 60 10.47 -10.96 20.46
C LEU A 60 9.31 -11.45 19.57
N GLY A 61 8.16 -11.77 20.18
CA GLY A 61 6.97 -12.22 19.47
C GLY A 61 6.48 -11.19 18.45
N ILE A 62 6.37 -9.92 18.83
CA ILE A 62 5.96 -8.87 17.89
C ILE A 62 7.00 -8.68 16.79
N TRP A 63 8.31 -8.67 17.09
CA TRP A 63 9.34 -8.55 16.05
C TRP A 63 9.28 -9.67 15.02
N LEU A 64 9.06 -10.92 15.46
CA LEU A 64 8.92 -12.07 14.56
C LEU A 64 7.69 -11.91 13.65
N PHE A 65 6.56 -11.48 14.22
CA PHE A 65 5.35 -11.15 13.45
C PHE A 65 5.58 -10.01 12.44
N LEU A 66 6.28 -8.95 12.83
CA LEU A 66 6.58 -7.83 11.92
C LEU A 66 7.45 -8.27 10.75
N VAL A 67 8.42 -9.16 10.98
CA VAL A 67 9.24 -9.73 9.90
C VAL A 67 8.39 -10.52 8.91
N THR A 68 7.41 -11.30 9.38
CA THR A 68 6.53 -12.03 8.46
C THR A 68 5.67 -11.09 7.62
N GLU A 69 5.21 -9.99 8.19
CA GLU A 69 4.47 -8.96 7.44
C GLU A 69 5.36 -8.24 6.42
N VAL A 70 6.61 -7.91 6.77
CA VAL A 70 7.59 -7.36 5.81
C VAL A 70 7.81 -8.32 4.65
N LEU A 71 7.97 -9.62 4.91
CA LEU A 71 8.12 -10.64 3.86
C LEU A 71 6.88 -10.75 2.97
N PHE A 72 5.69 -10.69 3.56
CA PHE A 72 4.42 -10.70 2.85
C PHE A 72 4.31 -9.53 1.86
N PHE A 73 4.60 -8.29 2.30
CA PHE A 73 4.62 -7.13 1.41
C PHE A 73 5.78 -7.15 0.40
N SER A 74 6.94 -7.69 0.78
CA SER A 74 8.10 -7.83 -0.12
C SER A 74 7.78 -8.66 -1.36
N GLY A 75 7.00 -9.74 -1.22
CA GLY A 75 6.55 -10.54 -2.36
C GLY A 75 5.70 -9.74 -3.35
N MET A 76 4.78 -8.90 -2.85
CA MET A 76 3.97 -8.03 -3.69
C MET A 76 4.79 -6.91 -4.34
N PHE A 77 5.75 -6.32 -3.62
CA PHE A 77 6.67 -5.33 -4.19
C PHE A 77 7.57 -5.93 -5.28
N CYS A 78 8.03 -7.17 -5.11
CA CYS A 78 8.78 -7.89 -6.14
C CYS A 78 7.93 -8.11 -7.39
N ALA A 79 6.68 -8.57 -7.24
CA ALA A 79 5.75 -8.75 -8.35
C ALA A 79 5.49 -7.44 -9.09
N TYR A 80 5.31 -6.32 -8.35
CA TYR A 80 5.18 -4.99 -8.93
C TYR A 80 6.44 -4.57 -9.72
N ALA A 81 7.62 -4.71 -9.11
CA ALA A 81 8.88 -4.32 -9.73
C ALA A 81 9.15 -5.12 -11.01
N MET A 82 8.89 -6.43 -10.99
CA MET A 82 8.99 -7.29 -12.16
C MET A 82 8.00 -6.87 -13.26
N PHE A 83 6.74 -6.62 -12.91
CA PHE A 83 5.74 -6.14 -13.88
C PHE A 83 6.13 -4.80 -14.50
N ARG A 84 6.71 -3.90 -13.69
CA ARG A 84 7.23 -2.59 -14.11
C ARG A 84 8.38 -2.72 -15.11
N MET A 85 9.35 -3.58 -14.80
CA MET A 85 10.49 -3.82 -15.68
C MET A 85 10.07 -4.43 -17.02
N LEU A 86 9.07 -5.32 -17.00
CA LEU A 86 8.59 -5.98 -18.21
C LEU A 86 7.70 -5.07 -19.07
N ARG A 87 6.96 -4.13 -18.47
CA ARG A 87 5.92 -3.32 -19.15
C ARG A 87 5.98 -1.83 -18.77
N PRO A 88 7.10 -1.12 -18.99
CA PRO A 88 7.25 0.27 -18.54
C PRO A 88 6.18 1.22 -19.10
N GLU A 89 5.80 1.06 -20.37
CA GLU A 89 4.79 1.88 -21.06
C GLU A 89 3.42 1.88 -20.34
N VAL A 90 3.01 0.74 -19.77
CA VAL A 90 1.74 0.61 -19.04
C VAL A 90 1.75 1.42 -17.75
N PHE A 91 2.92 1.52 -17.10
CA PHE A 91 3.05 2.24 -15.84
C PHE A 91 3.04 3.74 -16.07
N GLU A 92 3.72 4.22 -17.10
CA GLU A 92 3.70 5.64 -17.45
C GLU A 92 2.26 6.10 -17.73
N GLY A 93 1.52 5.37 -18.58
CA GLY A 93 0.13 5.70 -18.89
C GLY A 93 -0.82 5.56 -17.69
N CYS A 94 -0.73 4.47 -16.92
CA CYS A 94 -1.65 4.26 -15.80
C CYS A 94 -1.33 5.13 -14.57
N SER A 95 -0.08 5.57 -14.41
CA SER A 95 0.34 6.42 -13.28
C SER A 95 -0.31 7.79 -13.27
N GLN A 96 -0.78 8.27 -14.43
CA GLN A 96 -1.44 9.55 -14.59
C GLN A 96 -2.79 9.61 -13.86
N PHE A 97 -3.47 8.46 -13.70
CA PHE A 97 -4.71 8.33 -12.92
C PHE A 97 -4.50 8.36 -11.40
N LEU A 98 -3.26 8.44 -10.92
CA LEU A 98 -2.94 8.55 -9.50
C LEU A 98 -2.70 10.00 -9.11
N ASN A 99 -3.59 10.54 -8.28
CA ASN A 99 -3.44 11.89 -7.76
C ASN A 99 -2.32 11.96 -6.70
N THR A 100 -1.15 12.45 -7.12
CA THR A 100 0.02 12.60 -6.25
C THR A 100 -0.24 13.55 -5.07
N LYS A 101 -1.11 14.56 -5.22
CA LYS A 101 -1.44 15.51 -4.12
C LYS A 101 -2.20 14.81 -3.00
N LEU A 102 -3.23 14.01 -3.32
CA LEU A 102 -3.97 13.21 -2.35
C LEU A 102 -3.06 12.16 -1.69
N GLY A 103 -2.19 11.52 -2.47
CA GLY A 103 -1.19 10.58 -1.96
C GLY A 103 -0.21 11.24 -0.98
N ALA A 104 0.32 12.43 -1.31
CA ALA A 104 1.28 13.15 -0.48
C ALA A 104 0.69 13.61 0.85
N ILE A 105 -0.55 14.10 0.82
CA ILE A 105 -1.27 14.51 2.04
C ILE A 105 -1.51 13.30 2.95
N ASN A 106 -1.92 12.16 2.39
CA ASN A 106 -2.05 10.92 3.14
C ASN A 106 -0.73 10.48 3.78
N THR A 107 0.39 10.59 3.06
CA THR A 107 1.72 10.31 3.62
C THR A 107 2.05 11.27 4.77
N GLY A 108 1.75 12.56 4.64
CA GLY A 108 1.92 13.53 5.73
C GLY A 108 1.07 13.20 6.97
N VAL A 109 -0.18 12.78 6.76
CA VAL A 109 -1.09 12.35 7.83
C VAL A 109 -0.55 11.13 8.57
N LEU A 110 -0.03 10.12 7.86
CA LEU A 110 0.53 8.93 8.48
C LEU A 110 1.85 9.21 9.21
N LEU A 111 2.72 10.07 8.66
CA LEU A 111 3.94 10.49 9.36
C LEU A 111 3.61 11.19 10.69
N PHE A 112 2.60 12.06 10.69
CA PHE A 112 2.11 12.69 11.91
C PHE A 112 1.47 11.67 12.87
N SER A 113 0.72 10.70 12.36
CA SER A 113 0.12 9.61 13.13
C SER A 113 1.19 8.75 13.85
N SER A 114 2.28 8.42 13.14
CA SER A 114 3.42 7.75 13.73
C SER A 114 4.05 8.58 14.85
N LEU A 115 4.25 9.88 14.65
CA LEU A 115 4.78 10.75 15.70
C LEU A 115 3.89 10.74 16.95
N THR A 116 2.57 10.82 16.79
CA THR A 116 1.64 10.79 17.94
C THR A 116 1.65 9.43 18.63
N MET A 117 1.81 8.32 17.89
CA MET A 117 1.92 6.99 18.49
C MET A 117 3.22 6.81 19.29
N ALA A 118 4.35 7.30 18.78
CA ALA A 118 5.61 7.28 19.51
C ALA A 118 5.52 8.09 20.82
N TRP A 119 4.83 9.24 20.77
CA TRP A 119 4.56 10.02 21.98
C TRP A 119 3.60 9.30 22.93
N ALA A 120 2.61 8.56 22.43
CA ALA A 120 1.73 7.72 23.24
C ALA A 120 2.53 6.70 24.07
N VAL A 121 3.49 6.00 23.44
CA VAL A 121 4.38 5.05 24.15
C VAL A 121 5.14 5.77 25.28
N ARG A 122 5.70 6.95 25.00
CA ARG A 122 6.37 7.77 26.03
C ARG A 122 5.42 8.16 27.16
N CYS A 123 4.19 8.55 26.86
CA CYS A 123 3.20 8.89 27.87
C CYS A 123 2.81 7.69 28.74
N ALA A 124 2.78 6.47 28.17
CA ALA A 124 2.58 5.24 28.94
C ALA A 124 3.76 4.98 29.89
N GLN A 125 5.00 5.19 29.42
CA GLN A 125 6.21 5.08 30.26
C GLN A 125 6.28 6.16 31.36
N THR A 126 5.77 7.36 31.13
CA THR A 126 5.79 8.43 32.14
C THR A 126 4.56 8.47 33.04
N GLU A 127 3.59 7.56 32.84
CA GLU A 127 2.29 7.50 33.54
C GLU A 127 1.42 8.76 33.34
N GLU A 128 1.57 9.42 32.20
CA GLU A 128 0.77 10.59 31.83
C GLU A 128 -0.53 10.18 31.11
N TYR A 129 -1.44 9.55 31.84
CA TYR A 129 -2.67 8.94 31.30
C TYR A 129 -3.53 9.86 30.43
N LYS A 130 -3.68 11.13 30.84
CA LYS A 130 -4.48 12.11 30.05
C LYS A 130 -3.85 12.35 28.69
N LYS A 131 -2.53 12.51 28.64
CA LYS A 131 -1.81 12.70 27.37
C LYS A 131 -1.79 11.41 26.55
N LEU A 132 -1.63 10.26 27.19
CA LEU A 132 -1.73 8.95 26.53
C LEU A 132 -3.05 8.82 25.75
N VAL A 133 -4.20 9.07 26.40
CA VAL A 133 -5.51 9.01 25.76
C VAL A 133 -5.63 9.99 24.58
N VAL A 134 -5.13 11.22 24.74
CA VAL A 134 -5.16 12.22 23.66
C VAL A 134 -4.28 11.78 22.48
N MET A 135 -3.07 11.26 22.73
CA MET A 135 -2.17 10.81 21.67
C MET A 135 -2.73 9.61 20.89
N ILE A 136 -3.31 8.62 21.58
CA ILE A 136 -3.97 7.48 20.92
C ILE A 136 -5.18 7.95 20.10
N ALA A 137 -5.99 8.86 20.65
CA ALA A 137 -7.13 9.42 19.93
C ALA A 137 -6.69 10.24 18.71
N SER A 138 -5.58 10.96 18.79
CA SER A 138 -4.98 11.66 17.65
C SER A 138 -4.51 10.69 16.56
N THR A 139 -3.80 9.61 16.93
CA THR A 139 -3.38 8.54 16.00
C THR A 139 -4.59 7.92 15.30
N LEU A 140 -5.63 7.56 16.06
CA LEU A 140 -6.89 7.07 15.50
C LEU A 140 -7.55 8.09 14.56
N SER A 141 -7.57 9.36 14.93
CA SER A 141 -8.16 10.43 14.09
C SER A 141 -7.40 10.57 12.77
N CYS A 142 -6.07 10.46 12.77
CA CYS A 142 -5.25 10.47 11.56
C CYS A 142 -5.54 9.27 10.67
N ALA A 143 -5.67 8.07 11.26
CA ALA A 143 -6.07 6.87 10.52
C ALA A 143 -7.44 7.05 9.82
N MET A 144 -8.40 7.68 10.50
CA MET A 144 -9.71 7.97 9.92
C MET A 144 -9.64 9.02 8.80
N VAL A 145 -8.82 10.06 8.96
CA VAL A 145 -8.57 11.02 7.88
C VAL A 145 -7.99 10.32 6.65
N PHE A 146 -6.99 9.46 6.84
CA PHE A 146 -6.38 8.68 5.77
C PHE A 146 -7.43 7.82 5.02
N LEU A 147 -8.27 7.09 5.75
CA LEU A 147 -9.35 6.30 5.16
C LEU A 147 -10.39 7.17 4.43
N GLY A 148 -10.70 8.35 4.96
CA GLY A 148 -11.63 9.29 4.32
C GLY A 148 -11.11 9.80 2.98
N VAL A 149 -9.85 10.25 2.93
CA VAL A 149 -9.21 10.68 1.69
C VAL A 149 -9.11 9.52 0.69
N LYS A 150 -8.77 8.31 1.17
CA LYS A 150 -8.72 7.12 0.31
C LYS A 150 -10.07 6.68 -0.22
N SER A 151 -11.15 6.92 0.52
CA SER A 151 -12.51 6.62 0.06
C SER A 151 -12.87 7.48 -1.15
N ILE A 152 -12.47 8.76 -1.15
CA ILE A 152 -12.64 9.65 -2.31
C ILE A 152 -11.85 9.11 -3.50
N GLU A 153 -10.57 8.84 -3.30
CA GLU A 153 -9.69 8.37 -4.36
C GLU A 153 -10.18 7.04 -5.00
N TYR A 154 -10.66 6.09 -4.19
CA TYR A 154 -11.23 4.84 -4.69
C TYR A 154 -12.55 5.07 -5.42
N SER A 155 -13.44 5.89 -4.86
CA SER A 155 -14.75 6.16 -5.47
C SER A 155 -14.60 6.81 -6.85
N HIS A 156 -13.65 7.73 -7.00
CA HIS A 156 -13.36 8.39 -8.27
C HIS A 156 -12.84 7.39 -9.31
N LYS A 157 -11.88 6.52 -8.93
CA LYS A 157 -11.34 5.48 -9.83
C LYS A 157 -12.37 4.44 -10.24
N TRP A 158 -13.24 4.01 -9.32
CA TRP A 158 -14.31 3.07 -9.64
C TRP A 158 -15.36 3.69 -10.56
N GLY A 159 -15.68 4.97 -10.36
CA GLY A 159 -16.57 5.73 -11.24
C GLY A 159 -16.03 5.84 -12.66
N MET A 160 -14.70 5.92 -12.84
CA MET A 160 -14.06 5.92 -14.16
C MET A 160 -13.92 4.53 -14.80
N GLY A 161 -14.31 3.45 -14.13
CA GLY A 161 -14.11 2.09 -14.66
C GLY A 161 -12.67 1.58 -14.60
N LEU A 162 -11.81 2.22 -13.80
CA LEU A 162 -10.43 1.78 -13.52
C LEU A 162 -10.45 0.62 -12.50
N LEU A 163 -10.89 -0.55 -12.96
CA LEU A 163 -11.10 -1.75 -12.16
C LEU A 163 -10.01 -2.80 -12.40
N PRO A 164 -9.92 -3.86 -11.55
CA PRO A 164 -9.03 -5.00 -11.76
C PRO A 164 -9.22 -5.70 -13.12
N PRO A 165 -8.33 -6.65 -13.48
CA PRO A 165 -8.43 -7.37 -14.75
C PRO A 165 -9.79 -8.07 -14.89
N GLY A 166 -10.39 -7.96 -16.09
CA GLY A 166 -11.67 -8.58 -16.42
C GLY A 166 -12.89 -7.67 -16.21
N SER A 167 -12.82 -6.69 -15.31
CA SER A 167 -13.87 -5.69 -15.12
C SER A 167 -13.43 -4.27 -15.50
N TYR A 168 -12.22 -4.08 -16.03
CA TYR A 168 -11.76 -2.78 -16.52
C TYR A 168 -12.54 -2.33 -17.76
N PHE A 169 -12.99 -1.07 -17.80
CA PHE A 169 -13.75 -0.52 -18.92
C PHE A 169 -13.55 1.00 -19.17
N TYR A 170 -12.42 1.56 -18.76
CA TYR A 170 -12.14 2.98 -18.99
C TYR A 170 -12.23 3.38 -20.47
N ASP A 171 -12.85 4.53 -20.73
CA ASP A 171 -12.97 5.17 -22.04
C ASP A 171 -12.54 6.64 -21.91
N GLU A 172 -11.54 7.05 -22.69
CA GLU A 172 -11.02 8.43 -22.69
C GLU A 172 -12.06 9.43 -23.21
N ALA A 173 -12.95 9.01 -24.12
CA ALA A 173 -14.02 9.87 -24.63
C ALA A 173 -15.13 10.12 -23.59
N ASN A 174 -15.29 9.21 -22.63
CA ASN A 174 -16.27 9.29 -21.56
C ASN A 174 -15.66 8.88 -20.21
N PRO A 175 -14.81 9.72 -19.59
CA PRO A 175 -14.10 9.36 -18.36
C PRO A 175 -15.04 9.06 -17.18
N HIS A 176 -16.24 9.65 -17.17
CA HIS A 176 -17.27 9.42 -16.16
C HIS A 176 -18.56 8.92 -16.81
N PRO A 177 -18.65 7.61 -17.13
CA PRO A 177 -19.83 7.04 -17.74
C PRO A 177 -21.02 7.08 -16.78
N THR A 178 -22.18 7.41 -17.32
CA THR A 178 -23.45 7.32 -16.59
C THR A 178 -23.83 5.86 -16.34
N MET A 179 -24.68 5.62 -15.34
CA MET A 179 -25.18 4.28 -15.03
C MET A 179 -25.75 3.56 -16.25
N GLN A 180 -26.49 4.27 -17.11
CA GLN A 180 -27.07 3.70 -18.33
C GLN A 180 -25.99 3.25 -19.31
N GLN A 181 -24.95 4.06 -19.52
CA GLN A 181 -23.83 3.72 -20.38
C GLN A 181 -23.07 2.48 -19.87
N ILE A 182 -22.87 2.36 -18.55
CA ILE A 182 -22.20 1.19 -17.95
C ILE A 182 -22.98 -0.11 -18.21
N VAL A 183 -24.32 -0.06 -18.15
CA VAL A 183 -25.17 -1.24 -18.42
C VAL A 183 -25.18 -1.55 -19.92
N ASP A 184 -25.44 -0.55 -20.76
CA ASP A 184 -25.67 -0.73 -22.20
C ASP A 184 -24.38 -1.03 -22.97
N GLN A 185 -23.26 -0.37 -22.61
CA GLN A 185 -21.99 -0.46 -23.36
C GLN A 185 -21.03 -1.50 -22.78
N HIS A 186 -21.14 -1.83 -21.49
CA HIS A 186 -20.21 -2.73 -20.82
C HIS A 186 -20.87 -3.97 -20.21
N GLY A 187 -22.20 -4.10 -20.28
CA GLY A 187 -22.92 -5.32 -19.92
C GLY A 187 -22.93 -5.63 -18.41
N PHE A 188 -22.65 -4.64 -17.56
CA PHE A 188 -22.78 -4.82 -16.11
C PHE A 188 -24.24 -4.83 -15.68
N SER A 189 -24.52 -5.49 -14.55
CA SER A 189 -25.85 -5.43 -13.94
C SER A 189 -26.15 -4.01 -13.44
N GLU A 190 -27.44 -3.63 -13.42
CA GLU A 190 -27.89 -2.34 -12.88
C GLU A 190 -27.38 -2.08 -11.45
N SER A 191 -27.34 -3.12 -10.61
CA SER A 191 -26.86 -2.98 -9.23
C SER A 191 -25.36 -2.69 -9.15
N THR A 192 -24.57 -3.30 -10.04
CA THR A 192 -23.13 -3.04 -10.15
C THR A 192 -22.87 -1.64 -10.69
N ALA A 193 -23.58 -1.22 -11.73
CA ALA A 193 -23.47 0.13 -12.28
C ALA A 193 -23.84 1.18 -11.22
N TYR A 194 -24.93 0.97 -10.47
CA TYR A 194 -25.31 1.84 -9.37
C TYR A 194 -24.23 1.92 -8.29
N PHE A 195 -23.64 0.78 -7.90
CA PHE A 195 -22.54 0.73 -6.95
C PHE A 195 -21.32 1.50 -7.42
N LEU A 196 -20.90 1.34 -8.68
CA LEU A 196 -19.70 2.00 -9.21
C LEU A 196 -19.87 3.52 -9.23
N THR A 197 -21.01 4.02 -9.71
CA THR A 197 -21.31 5.46 -9.77
C THR A 197 -21.55 6.08 -8.38
N HIS A 198 -22.14 5.34 -7.43
CA HIS A 198 -22.48 5.83 -6.08
C HIS A 198 -21.56 5.27 -4.98
N SER A 199 -20.40 4.75 -5.35
CA SER A 199 -19.50 4.01 -4.47
C SER A 199 -19.08 4.79 -3.23
N LEU A 200 -18.94 6.12 -3.34
CA LEU A 200 -18.63 6.99 -2.21
C LEU A 200 -19.63 6.87 -1.06
N TYR A 201 -20.93 6.75 -1.37
CA TYR A 201 -21.96 6.58 -0.34
C TYR A 201 -21.82 5.24 0.37
N TYR A 202 -21.52 4.18 -0.36
CA TYR A 202 -21.30 2.85 0.21
C TYR A 202 -20.05 2.78 1.09
N LEU A 203 -18.97 3.45 0.69
CA LEU A 203 -17.75 3.56 1.48
C LEU A 203 -17.96 4.39 2.76
N CYS A 204 -18.74 5.47 2.69
CA CYS A 204 -19.04 6.33 3.85
C CYS A 204 -20.09 5.73 4.79
N ALA A 205 -21.01 4.90 4.29
CA ALA A 205 -22.14 4.35 5.06
C ALA A 205 -21.76 3.66 6.39
N PRO A 206 -20.80 2.71 6.43
CA PRO A 206 -20.43 2.07 7.70
C PRO A 206 -19.88 3.07 8.72
N PHE A 207 -19.11 4.06 8.29
CA PHE A 207 -18.57 5.10 9.16
C PHE A 207 -19.64 6.10 9.62
N ALA A 208 -20.65 6.37 8.78
CA ALA A 208 -21.81 7.16 9.17
C ALA A 208 -22.65 6.46 10.25
N LEU A 209 -22.89 5.16 10.07
CA LEU A 209 -23.59 4.34 11.08
C LEU A 209 -22.80 4.29 12.39
N LEU A 210 -21.47 4.12 12.33
CA LEU A 210 -20.61 4.18 13.51
C LEU A 210 -20.67 5.55 14.20
N LEU A 211 -20.62 6.65 13.44
CA LEU A 211 -20.73 8.01 13.99
C LEU A 211 -22.06 8.20 14.74
N VAL A 212 -23.18 7.83 14.11
CA VAL A 212 -24.51 7.93 14.73
C VAL A 212 -24.59 7.04 15.97
N GLY A 213 -24.08 5.81 15.90
CA GLY A 213 -24.05 4.87 17.03
C GLY A 213 -23.24 5.41 18.22
N VAL A 214 -22.03 5.94 17.96
CA VAL A 214 -21.17 6.54 18.99
C VAL A 214 -21.81 7.81 19.56
N PHE A 215 -22.48 8.61 18.74
CA PHE A 215 -23.20 9.79 19.21
C PHE A 215 -24.37 9.42 20.14
N ILE A 216 -25.20 8.46 19.75
CA ILE A 216 -26.28 7.94 20.59
C ILE A 216 -25.70 7.38 21.89
N TRP A 217 -24.60 6.62 21.80
CA TRP A 217 -23.93 6.06 22.97
C TRP A 217 -23.37 7.16 23.91
N LEU A 218 -22.82 8.24 23.37
CA LEU A 218 -22.35 9.39 24.15
C LEU A 218 -23.50 10.08 24.88
N VAL A 219 -24.62 10.34 24.20
CA VAL A 219 -25.81 10.96 24.78
C VAL A 219 -26.38 10.06 25.88
N TYR A 220 -26.56 8.77 25.59
CA TYR A 220 -27.05 7.78 26.56
C TYR A 220 -26.14 7.69 27.80
N SER A 221 -24.82 7.67 27.60
CA SER A 221 -23.84 7.61 28.70
C SER A 221 -23.90 8.86 29.57
N LYS A 222 -24.13 10.04 28.98
CA LYS A 222 -24.30 11.30 29.69
C LYS A 222 -25.61 11.36 30.47
N VAL A 223 -26.71 10.86 29.90
CA VAL A 223 -28.03 10.82 30.56
C VAL A 223 -28.06 9.81 31.71
N THR A 224 -27.37 8.68 31.57
CA THR A 224 -27.33 7.60 32.57
C THR A 224 -26.20 7.79 33.60
N ASP A 225 -25.51 8.94 33.60
CA ASP A 225 -24.36 9.26 34.46
C ASP A 225 -23.23 8.21 34.48
N LYS A 226 -23.04 7.48 33.37
CA LYS A 226 -22.01 6.46 33.23
C LYS A 226 -20.68 7.11 32.83
N GLN A 227 -19.94 7.61 33.82
CA GLN A 227 -18.69 8.36 33.65
C GLN A 227 -17.64 7.65 32.77
N PHE A 228 -17.44 6.33 32.96
CA PHE A 228 -16.48 5.56 32.16
C PHE A 228 -16.88 5.48 30.68
N GLN A 229 -18.15 5.16 30.40
CA GLN A 229 -18.64 5.07 29.01
C GLN A 229 -18.58 6.43 28.31
N TYR A 230 -18.88 7.51 29.04
CA TYR A 230 -18.76 8.87 28.53
C TYR A 230 -17.31 9.26 28.22
N ALA A 231 -16.35 8.84 29.06
CA ALA A 231 -14.93 9.06 28.82
C ALA A 231 -14.42 8.34 27.56
N CYS A 232 -14.94 7.14 27.26
CA CYS A 232 -14.63 6.41 26.02
C CYS A 232 -15.32 7.00 24.78
N ALA A 233 -16.60 7.35 24.89
CA ALA A 233 -17.38 7.81 23.74
C ALA A 233 -16.91 9.18 23.21
N LYS A 234 -16.40 10.07 24.06
CA LYS A 234 -15.88 11.39 23.68
C LYS A 234 -14.77 11.36 22.63
N PRO A 235 -13.61 10.71 22.86
CA PRO A 235 -12.54 10.65 21.88
C PRO A 235 -12.98 9.86 20.64
N LEU A 236 -13.78 8.79 20.80
CA LEU A 236 -14.29 8.02 19.67
C LEU A 236 -15.22 8.85 18.76
N LEU A 237 -16.00 9.76 19.31
CA LEU A 237 -16.82 10.68 18.51
C LEU A 237 -15.94 11.56 17.63
N VAL A 238 -14.86 12.11 18.18
CA VAL A 238 -13.89 12.92 17.42
C VAL A 238 -13.27 12.08 16.31
N VAL A 239 -12.83 10.86 16.62
CA VAL A 239 -12.27 9.91 15.64
C VAL A 239 -13.24 9.64 14.50
N CYS A 240 -14.53 9.38 14.78
CA CYS A 240 -15.55 9.18 13.75
C CYS A 240 -15.79 10.45 12.91
N LEU A 241 -15.78 11.63 13.52
CA LEU A 241 -15.91 12.90 12.80
C LEU A 241 -14.69 13.17 11.90
N SER A 242 -13.49 12.80 12.32
CA SER A 242 -12.26 12.95 11.55
C SER A 242 -12.30 12.20 10.21
N PHE A 243 -13.04 11.08 10.11
CA PHE A 243 -13.27 10.40 8.84
C PHE A 243 -13.93 11.33 7.81
N PHE A 244 -15.02 11.99 8.20
CA PHE A 244 -15.72 12.94 7.33
C PHE A 244 -14.90 14.20 7.07
N GLY A 245 -14.04 14.60 8.02
CA GLY A 245 -13.01 15.60 7.78
C GLY A 245 -12.05 15.20 6.66
N GLY A 246 -11.60 13.94 6.64
CA GLY A 246 -10.78 13.38 5.56
C GLY A 246 -11.50 13.30 4.23
N VAL A 247 -12.77 12.87 4.21
CA VAL A 247 -13.62 12.87 3.01
C VAL A 247 -13.77 14.30 2.45
N GLY A 248 -14.09 15.27 3.31
CA GLY A 248 -14.21 16.68 2.91
C GLY A 248 -12.89 17.25 2.39
N LEU A 249 -11.78 16.92 3.04
CA LEU A 249 -10.44 17.28 2.56
C LEU A 249 -10.17 16.70 1.16
N GLY A 250 -10.49 15.42 0.95
CA GLY A 250 -10.35 14.76 -0.35
C GLY A 250 -11.20 15.43 -1.44
N MET A 251 -12.46 15.77 -1.15
CA MET A 251 -13.35 16.47 -2.09
C MET A 251 -12.79 17.83 -2.51
N VAL A 252 -12.34 18.64 -1.54
CA VAL A 252 -11.80 19.97 -1.82
C VAL A 252 -10.56 19.88 -2.70
N LEU A 253 -9.67 18.94 -2.42
CA LEU A 253 -8.43 18.77 -3.17
C LEU A 253 -8.65 18.24 -4.58
N GLU A 254 -9.65 17.38 -4.78
CA GLU A 254 -10.03 16.90 -6.10
C GLU A 254 -10.63 18.04 -6.94
N SER A 255 -11.58 18.80 -6.37
CA SER A 255 -12.19 19.96 -7.04
C SER A 255 -11.21 21.11 -7.35
N GLY A 256 -10.15 21.24 -6.54
CA GLY A 256 -9.10 22.24 -6.75
C GLY A 256 -8.10 21.88 -7.86
N GLY A 257 -8.15 20.65 -8.39
CA GLY A 257 -7.34 20.21 -9.53
C GLY A 257 -7.84 20.76 -10.87
N GLU A 258 -9.16 20.85 -11.05
CA GLU A 258 -9.80 21.25 -12.31
C GLU A 258 -9.57 22.72 -12.69
N HIS A 259 -9.28 23.59 -11.71
CA HIS A 259 -9.01 25.01 -11.98
C HIS A 259 -7.57 25.32 -12.40
N SER A 260 -6.65 24.36 -12.39
CA SER A 260 -5.23 24.62 -12.70
C SER A 260 -4.77 24.22 -14.10
N GLU A 261 -5.59 23.51 -14.88
CA GLU A 261 -5.20 23.03 -16.24
C GLU A 261 -5.96 23.70 -17.40
N HIS A 262 -6.91 24.58 -17.11
CA HIS A 262 -7.58 25.42 -18.12
C HIS A 262 -7.13 26.89 -18.12
N ALA A 263 -5.85 27.15 -17.87
CA ALA A 263 -5.22 28.40 -18.32
C ALA A 263 -4.80 28.22 -19.78
N VAL A 264 -5.79 28.37 -20.67
CA VAL A 264 -5.69 28.27 -22.12
C VAL A 264 -4.59 29.18 -22.67
N ALA A 265 -3.84 28.61 -23.60
CA ALA A 265 -2.97 29.28 -24.55
C ALA A 265 -3.61 30.57 -25.10
N HIS A 266 -3.00 31.71 -24.81
CA HIS A 266 -3.13 32.87 -25.68
C HIS A 266 -1.98 32.84 -26.68
N VAL A 267 -2.35 32.45 -27.90
CA VAL A 267 -1.66 32.82 -29.13
C VAL A 267 -1.66 34.34 -29.24
N ASP A 268 -0.49 34.94 -29.24
CA ASP A 268 -0.25 36.22 -29.91
C ASP A 268 0.95 35.99 -30.84
N GLY A 269 0.65 35.92 -32.14
CA GLY A 269 1.66 36.13 -33.17
C GLY A 269 1.77 37.62 -33.45
N GLU A 270 2.99 38.14 -33.57
CA GLU A 270 3.39 39.09 -34.62
C GLU A 270 4.89 39.39 -34.59
N HIS A 271 5.54 39.10 -35.73
CA HIS A 271 6.66 39.79 -36.39
C HIS A 271 7.89 40.33 -35.63
N ALA A 272 9.05 39.76 -35.96
CA ALA A 272 10.30 40.44 -36.40
C ALA A 272 11.28 39.31 -36.80
N GLY A 273 12.03 39.31 -37.91
CA GLY A 273 12.85 40.35 -38.51
C GLY A 273 14.27 39.77 -38.66
N GLU A 274 14.84 39.89 -39.86
CA GLU A 274 16.14 39.39 -40.31
C GLU A 274 17.38 39.73 -39.44
N HIS A 275 18.50 39.08 -39.80
CA HIS A 275 19.92 39.25 -39.42
C HIS A 275 20.36 38.32 -38.27
N GLY A 276 21.47 37.60 -38.30
CA GLY A 276 22.67 37.63 -39.15
C GLY A 276 23.85 37.17 -38.29
N ASP A 277 24.74 36.37 -38.89
CA ASP A 277 26.10 36.05 -38.47
C ASP A 277 26.41 35.09 -37.30
N ALA A 278 27.06 33.99 -37.72
CA ALA A 278 28.34 33.47 -37.26
C ALA A 278 28.54 33.15 -35.76
N HIS A 279 28.89 31.90 -35.47
CA HIS A 279 30.24 31.57 -35.03
C HIS A 279 30.50 30.06 -35.15
N ALA A 280 31.62 29.74 -35.79
CA ALA A 280 32.24 28.44 -35.95
C ALA A 280 33.09 28.08 -34.73
N GLU A 281 33.30 26.77 -34.52
CA GLU A 281 34.49 26.09 -33.95
C GLU A 281 34.10 24.60 -33.91
N ASP A 282 34.37 23.79 -34.94
CA ASP A 282 35.64 23.15 -35.29
C ASP A 282 36.34 22.49 -34.10
N HIS A 283 36.32 21.15 -34.07
CA HIS A 283 37.44 20.33 -33.59
C HIS A 283 37.28 18.89 -34.09
N ALA A 284 38.04 18.58 -35.13
CA ALA A 284 38.41 17.23 -35.53
C ALA A 284 39.36 16.59 -34.51
N HIS A 285 39.23 15.27 -34.30
CA HIS A 285 40.37 14.43 -33.96
C HIS A 285 40.17 13.01 -34.52
N GLU A 286 41.16 12.60 -35.31
CA GLU A 286 41.33 11.31 -35.96
C GLU A 286 41.90 10.20 -35.04
N HIS A 287 41.72 8.97 -35.54
CA HIS A 287 42.56 7.78 -35.47
C HIS A 287 42.48 6.81 -34.28
N GLY A 288 42.31 5.53 -34.65
CA GLY A 288 42.65 4.36 -33.85
C GLY A 288 42.01 3.08 -34.36
N ASP A 289 42.48 2.55 -35.50
CA ASP A 289 42.23 1.17 -35.94
C ASP A 289 42.85 0.18 -34.95
N GLU A 290 42.12 -0.88 -34.58
CA GLU A 290 42.72 -2.17 -34.25
C GLU A 290 41.76 -3.31 -34.61
N ALA A 291 42.23 -4.14 -35.53
CA ALA A 291 41.60 -5.34 -36.02
C ALA A 291 41.85 -6.52 -35.06
N GLY A 292 40.81 -7.32 -34.83
CA GLY A 292 40.89 -8.64 -34.21
C GLY A 292 39.98 -9.59 -34.97
N ASP A 293 40.59 -10.40 -35.83
CA ASP A 293 40.03 -11.55 -36.53
C ASP A 293 39.89 -12.72 -35.56
N GLU A 294 38.73 -13.40 -35.50
CA GLU A 294 38.61 -14.85 -35.29
C GLU A 294 37.24 -15.38 -35.81
N THR A 295 37.29 -15.87 -37.05
CA THR A 295 36.72 -17.14 -37.55
C THR A 295 35.23 -17.52 -37.39
N HIS A 296 34.67 -17.84 -38.56
CA HIS A 296 33.41 -18.48 -38.87
C HIS A 296 33.04 -19.74 -38.05
N ALA A 297 31.74 -19.86 -37.76
CA ALA A 297 31.03 -21.13 -37.79
C ALA A 297 29.66 -20.91 -38.45
N GLU A 298 29.57 -21.27 -39.72
CA GLU A 298 28.29 -21.50 -40.40
C GLU A 298 27.60 -22.70 -39.73
N ALA A 299 26.35 -22.51 -39.30
CA ALA A 299 25.43 -23.59 -39.02
C ALA A 299 24.11 -23.28 -39.73
N ASP A 300 24.01 -23.92 -40.89
CA ASP A 300 22.86 -24.13 -41.73
C ASP A 300 21.63 -24.58 -40.92
N HIS A 301 20.56 -23.78 -40.96
CA HIS A 301 19.19 -24.24 -40.69
C HIS A 301 18.21 -23.39 -41.51
N ALA A 302 18.31 -23.52 -42.84
CA ALA A 302 17.16 -23.38 -43.70
C ALA A 302 16.32 -24.67 -43.60
N ASP A 303 15.28 -24.66 -42.77
CA ASP A 303 13.97 -25.30 -43.06
C ASP A 303 13.10 -25.29 -41.80
N ALA A 304 12.07 -24.42 -41.79
CA ALA A 304 10.75 -24.67 -41.19
C ALA A 304 9.94 -23.37 -40.99
N VAL A 305 9.75 -22.54 -42.02
CA VAL A 305 8.61 -21.59 -42.03
C VAL A 305 8.06 -21.42 -43.44
N VAL A 306 7.45 -22.50 -43.96
CA VAL A 306 6.30 -22.35 -44.87
C VAL A 306 5.10 -22.95 -44.14
N ALA A 307 4.82 -22.45 -42.94
CA ALA A 307 3.47 -22.49 -42.42
C ALA A 307 2.69 -21.44 -43.23
N SER A 308 1.73 -21.92 -44.03
CA SER A 308 0.91 -21.14 -44.96
C SER A 308 0.58 -19.75 -44.44
N ALA A 309 0.92 -18.70 -45.20
CA ALA A 309 0.54 -17.32 -44.90
C ALA A 309 -0.98 -17.20 -44.60
N GLU A 310 -1.81 -17.98 -45.32
CA GLU A 310 -3.26 -18.08 -45.09
C GLU A 310 -3.65 -18.58 -43.69
N GLY A 311 -2.90 -19.52 -43.11
CA GLY A 311 -3.18 -20.05 -41.77
C GLY A 311 -2.83 -19.09 -40.65
N ASN A 312 -1.80 -18.25 -40.85
CA ASN A 312 -1.42 -17.20 -39.92
C ASN A 312 -2.43 -16.05 -39.95
N ASP A 313 -3.01 -15.77 -41.12
CA ASP A 313 -4.01 -14.73 -41.31
C ASP A 313 -5.33 -15.03 -40.59
N VAL A 314 -5.82 -16.27 -40.75
CA VAL A 314 -7.02 -16.74 -40.04
C VAL A 314 -6.78 -16.75 -38.53
N ALA A 315 -5.57 -17.10 -38.07
CA ALA A 315 -5.23 -17.08 -36.65
C ALA A 315 -5.21 -15.65 -36.09
N ILE A 316 -4.67 -14.68 -36.82
CA ILE A 316 -4.68 -13.26 -36.43
C ILE A 316 -6.12 -12.73 -36.38
N GLU A 317 -6.96 -13.08 -37.36
CA GLU A 317 -8.39 -12.73 -37.37
C GLU A 317 -9.13 -13.29 -36.16
N LEU A 318 -9.00 -14.60 -35.88
CA LEU A 318 -9.59 -15.26 -34.71
C LEU A 318 -9.10 -14.66 -33.39
N LEU A 319 -7.81 -14.32 -33.32
CA LEU A 319 -7.24 -13.68 -32.15
C LEU A 319 -7.72 -12.23 -32.00
N ALA A 320 -7.95 -11.51 -33.10
CA ALA A 320 -8.46 -10.16 -33.12
C ALA A 320 -9.95 -10.06 -32.76
N GLU A 321 -10.73 -11.15 -32.88
CA GLU A 321 -12.11 -11.22 -32.37
C GLU A 321 -12.18 -10.96 -30.86
N SER A 322 -11.11 -11.26 -30.11
CA SER A 322 -11.05 -10.99 -28.68
C SER A 322 -10.68 -9.53 -28.39
N ASP A 323 -11.54 -8.85 -27.63
CA ASP A 323 -11.24 -7.52 -27.07
C ASP A 323 -9.99 -7.46 -26.17
N LEU A 324 -9.48 -8.61 -25.74
CA LEU A 324 -8.28 -8.70 -24.90
C LEU A 324 -6.98 -8.74 -25.70
N ASN A 325 -7.04 -8.97 -27.02
CA ASN A 325 -5.87 -9.15 -27.87
C ASN A 325 -5.69 -7.97 -28.85
N THR A 326 -5.43 -6.79 -28.29
CA THR A 326 -5.19 -5.57 -29.06
C THR A 326 -3.97 -5.66 -29.98
N GLY A 327 -3.01 -6.54 -29.68
CA GLY A 327 -1.90 -6.83 -30.58
C GLY A 327 -2.36 -7.47 -31.89
N ALA A 328 -3.29 -8.43 -31.82
CA ALA A 328 -3.87 -9.05 -33.01
C ALA A 328 -4.77 -8.06 -33.79
N LYS A 329 -5.56 -7.24 -33.09
CA LYS A 329 -6.36 -6.17 -33.72
C LYS A 329 -5.48 -5.15 -34.46
N ALA A 330 -4.41 -4.67 -33.82
CA ALA A 330 -3.50 -3.72 -34.45
C ALA A 330 -2.71 -4.35 -35.62
N MET A 331 -2.38 -5.65 -35.54
CA MET A 331 -1.80 -6.37 -36.68
C MET A 331 -2.79 -6.46 -37.85
N LEU A 332 -4.07 -6.71 -37.58
CA LEU A 332 -5.13 -6.73 -38.59
C LEU A 332 -5.32 -5.36 -39.24
N GLU A 333 -5.37 -4.29 -38.44
CA GLU A 333 -5.47 -2.90 -38.93
C GLU A 333 -4.24 -2.49 -39.76
N ALA A 334 -3.03 -2.78 -39.27
CA ALA A 334 -1.79 -2.52 -40.01
C ALA A 334 -1.76 -3.28 -41.33
N LYS A 335 -2.26 -4.52 -41.35
CA LYS A 335 -2.38 -5.33 -42.57
C LYS A 335 -3.42 -4.76 -43.54
N GLN A 336 -4.57 -4.29 -43.05
CA GLN A 336 -5.57 -3.60 -43.87
C GLN A 336 -5.00 -2.33 -44.50
N ALA A 337 -4.31 -1.49 -43.71
CA ALA A 337 -3.65 -0.29 -44.20
C ALA A 337 -2.57 -0.62 -45.25
N GLN A 338 -1.78 -1.68 -45.05
CA GLN A 338 -0.81 -2.16 -46.06
C GLN A 338 -1.49 -2.65 -47.34
N ALA A 339 -2.62 -3.35 -47.23
CA ALA A 339 -3.41 -3.79 -48.38
C ALA A 339 -3.98 -2.60 -49.16
N ASP A 340 -4.46 -1.56 -48.47
CA ASP A 340 -4.95 -0.32 -49.07
C ASP A 340 -3.82 0.42 -49.81
N MET A 341 -2.62 0.52 -49.22
CA MET A 341 -1.46 1.11 -49.88
C MET A 341 -0.99 0.29 -51.10
N ALA A 342 -1.16 -1.03 -51.07
CA ALA A 342 -0.80 -1.93 -52.17
C ALA A 342 -1.77 -1.86 -53.37
N THR A 343 -2.90 -1.17 -53.26
CA THR A 343 -3.90 -1.04 -54.36
C THR A 343 -3.43 -0.22 -55.57
N GLY A 344 -2.16 0.23 -55.60
CA GLY A 344 -1.51 0.66 -56.84
C GLY A 344 -1.73 2.12 -57.23
N GLN A 345 -1.98 2.99 -56.26
CA GLN A 345 -1.98 4.44 -56.50
C GLN A 345 -0.54 4.92 -56.79
N ILE A 346 -0.31 5.46 -58.00
CA ILE A 346 0.99 5.98 -58.40
C ILE A 346 1.25 7.27 -57.61
N VAL A 347 2.21 7.24 -56.69
CA VAL A 347 2.66 8.43 -55.95
C VAL A 347 3.36 9.38 -56.93
N PRO A 348 2.87 10.63 -57.13
CA PRO A 348 3.51 11.59 -58.02
C PRO A 348 4.91 11.98 -57.50
N PRO A 349 5.88 12.26 -58.38
CA PRO A 349 7.21 12.70 -57.95
C PRO A 349 7.12 14.04 -57.21
N GLY A 350 7.61 14.09 -55.97
CA GLY A 350 7.62 15.29 -55.11
C GLY A 350 6.69 15.24 -53.90
N VAL A 351 5.93 14.16 -53.70
CA VAL A 351 5.20 13.88 -52.46
C VAL A 351 6.11 13.05 -51.56
N GLU A 352 6.36 13.49 -50.32
CA GLU A 352 6.98 12.64 -49.30
C GLU A 352 6.08 11.41 -49.11
N ALA A 353 6.54 10.26 -49.61
CA ALA A 353 5.88 9.00 -49.33
C ALA A 353 6.23 8.63 -47.89
N ASP A 354 5.22 8.62 -47.02
CA ASP A 354 5.36 8.05 -45.68
C ASP A 354 5.69 6.56 -45.84
N LEU A 355 6.94 6.20 -45.53
CA LEU A 355 7.50 4.85 -45.73
C LEU A 355 6.92 3.83 -44.73
N GLY A 356 5.90 4.20 -43.96
CA GLY A 356 4.97 3.26 -43.32
C GLY A 356 5.56 2.49 -42.14
N ILE A 357 6.71 2.88 -41.62
CA ILE A 357 7.14 2.44 -40.28
C ILE A 357 6.47 3.34 -39.25
N HIS A 358 5.15 3.23 -39.17
CA HIS A 358 4.44 3.69 -37.98
C HIS A 358 4.79 2.71 -36.88
N LYS A 359 5.46 3.20 -35.82
CA LYS A 359 5.43 2.49 -34.54
C LYS A 359 3.96 2.42 -34.18
N VAL A 360 3.36 1.24 -34.25
CA VAL A 360 2.01 1.02 -33.73
C VAL A 360 2.10 1.42 -32.26
N GLU A 361 1.57 2.61 -31.93
CA GLU A 361 1.48 3.09 -30.56
C GLU A 361 0.67 2.03 -29.83
N ARG A 362 1.34 1.20 -29.03
CA ARG A 362 0.66 0.12 -28.32
C ARG A 362 -0.29 0.80 -27.35
N ASP A 363 -1.59 0.64 -27.57
CA ASP A 363 -2.56 1.10 -26.59
C ASP A 363 -2.26 0.43 -25.24
N VAL A 364 -1.80 1.26 -24.30
CA VAL A 364 -1.43 0.87 -22.94
C VAL A 364 -2.66 0.81 -22.03
N GLN A 365 -3.75 1.49 -22.39
CA GLN A 365 -4.99 1.58 -21.62
C GLN A 365 -5.95 0.41 -21.91
N THR A 366 -5.39 -0.73 -22.30
CA THR A 366 -6.18 -1.91 -22.65
C THR A 366 -6.64 -2.66 -21.40
N LYS A 367 -7.83 -3.28 -21.47
CA LYS A 367 -8.42 -4.10 -20.38
C LYS A 367 -7.45 -5.11 -19.77
N ARG A 368 -6.58 -5.70 -20.59
CA ARG A 368 -5.60 -6.71 -20.15
C ARG A 368 -4.39 -6.10 -19.45
N GLN A 369 -3.93 -4.92 -19.85
CA GLN A 369 -2.67 -4.34 -19.37
C GLN A 369 -2.92 -3.35 -18.23
N ALA A 370 -3.75 -2.34 -18.47
CA ALA A 370 -4.17 -1.37 -17.47
C ALA A 370 -4.93 -2.06 -16.33
N GLY A 371 -5.80 -3.02 -16.66
CA GLY A 371 -6.49 -3.83 -15.65
C GLY A 371 -5.51 -4.56 -14.70
N VAL A 372 -4.37 -5.08 -15.19
CA VAL A 372 -3.36 -5.73 -14.34
C VAL A 372 -2.66 -4.72 -13.45
N PHE A 373 -2.33 -3.53 -13.97
CA PHE A 373 -1.79 -2.45 -13.15
C PHE A 373 -2.75 -2.07 -12.01
N PHE A 374 -4.03 -1.83 -12.31
CA PHE A 374 -5.03 -1.51 -11.29
C PHE A 374 -5.30 -2.68 -10.34
N GLY A 375 -5.26 -3.92 -10.83
CA GLY A 375 -5.34 -5.12 -9.99
C GLY A 375 -4.21 -5.19 -8.96
N ILE A 376 -2.98 -4.94 -9.39
CA ILE A 376 -1.80 -4.87 -8.50
C ILE A 376 -1.93 -3.70 -7.52
N TYR A 377 -2.35 -2.52 -7.99
CA TYR A 377 -2.62 -1.35 -7.16
C TYR A 377 -3.64 -1.64 -6.06
N TYR A 378 -4.81 -2.20 -6.40
CA TYR A 378 -5.87 -2.52 -5.43
C TYR A 378 -5.46 -3.67 -4.50
N CYS A 379 -4.68 -4.64 -4.97
CA CYS A 379 -4.16 -5.70 -4.11
C CYS A 379 -3.24 -5.12 -3.03
N MET A 380 -2.22 -4.35 -3.42
CA MET A 380 -1.26 -3.76 -2.47
C MET A 380 -1.92 -2.77 -1.52
N THR A 381 -2.70 -1.83 -2.05
CA THR A 381 -3.35 -0.80 -1.24
C THR A 381 -4.52 -1.35 -0.42
N GLY A 382 -5.22 -2.36 -0.93
CA GLY A 382 -6.34 -3.03 -0.25
C GLY A 382 -5.86 -3.88 0.92
N VAL A 383 -4.80 -4.68 0.76
CA VAL A 383 -4.24 -5.44 1.90
C VAL A 383 -3.67 -4.48 2.95
N HIS A 384 -3.03 -3.39 2.52
CA HIS A 384 -2.62 -2.34 3.45
C HIS A 384 -3.81 -1.72 4.20
N ALA A 385 -4.94 -1.46 3.52
CA ALA A 385 -6.15 -0.97 4.18
C ALA A 385 -6.69 -1.96 5.23
N ILE A 386 -6.63 -3.28 4.98
CA ILE A 386 -6.99 -4.30 5.97
C ILE A 386 -6.11 -4.19 7.22
N HIS A 387 -4.81 -3.96 7.06
CA HIS A 387 -3.90 -3.76 8.19
C HIS A 387 -4.24 -2.51 9.00
N ILE A 388 -4.57 -1.40 8.33
CA ILE A 388 -5.03 -0.18 9.01
C ILE A 388 -6.31 -0.46 9.80
N LEU A 389 -7.30 -1.16 9.22
CA LEU A 389 -8.54 -1.50 9.90
C LEU A 389 -8.31 -2.39 11.13
N ALA A 390 -7.43 -3.40 11.01
CA ALA A 390 -7.03 -4.24 12.14
C ALA A 390 -6.34 -3.40 13.23
N GLY A 391 -5.41 -2.52 12.84
CA GLY A 391 -4.72 -1.61 13.74
C GLY A 391 -5.66 -0.64 14.45
N ILE A 392 -6.68 -0.10 13.76
CA ILE A 392 -7.73 0.73 14.38
C ILE A 392 -8.45 -0.06 15.47
N GLY A 393 -8.81 -1.32 15.21
CA GLY A 393 -9.44 -2.19 16.22
C GLY A 393 -8.57 -2.34 17.48
N VAL A 394 -7.27 -2.59 17.29
CA VAL A 394 -6.32 -2.74 18.40
C VAL A 394 -6.06 -1.40 19.12
N LEU A 395 -6.01 -0.28 18.39
CA LEU A 395 -5.88 1.06 18.97
C LEU A 395 -7.12 1.49 19.76
N VAL A 396 -8.33 1.14 19.31
CA VAL A 396 -9.57 1.36 20.07
C VAL A 396 -9.54 0.55 21.36
N TRP A 397 -9.11 -0.71 21.31
CA TRP A 397 -8.91 -1.52 22.51
C TRP A 397 -7.90 -0.88 23.48
N LEU A 398 -6.78 -0.38 22.95
CA LEU A 398 -5.75 0.31 23.73
C LEU A 398 -6.28 1.61 24.34
N LEU A 399 -7.07 2.40 23.59
CA LEU A 399 -7.73 3.61 24.08
C LEU A 399 -8.63 3.32 25.27
N VAL A 400 -9.46 2.27 25.19
CA VAL A 400 -10.36 1.87 26.29
C VAL A 400 -9.56 1.48 27.53
N ARG A 401 -8.45 0.73 27.38
CA ARG A 401 -7.57 0.37 28.50
C ARG A 401 -6.79 1.55 29.07
N ALA A 402 -6.39 2.51 28.23
CA ALA A 402 -5.74 3.74 28.66
C ALA A 402 -6.67 4.59 29.53
N ILE A 403 -7.98 4.63 29.20
CA ILE A 403 -9.01 5.33 30.00
C ILE A 403 -9.27 4.61 31.33
N ARG A 404 -9.09 3.28 31.39
CA ARG A 404 -9.15 2.50 32.66
C ARG A 404 -7.93 2.69 33.56
N HIS A 405 -6.88 3.36 33.07
CA HIS A 405 -5.61 3.49 33.77
C HIS A 405 -4.88 2.15 33.98
N ASP A 406 -5.04 1.20 33.04
CA ASP A 406 -4.43 -0.13 33.13
C ASP A 406 -2.90 -0.12 32.94
N PHE A 407 -2.34 0.95 32.33
CA PHE A 407 -0.93 1.02 31.95
C PHE A 407 -0.09 1.77 32.98
N ASN A 408 0.92 1.13 33.52
CA ASN A 408 1.87 1.74 34.46
C ASN A 408 3.31 1.61 33.93
N ARG A 409 4.29 2.19 34.62
CA ARG A 409 5.72 2.10 34.26
C ARG A 409 6.26 0.67 34.10
N GLN A 410 5.65 -0.31 34.76
CA GLN A 410 6.06 -1.71 34.72
C GLN A 410 5.27 -2.52 33.68
N TYR A 411 4.15 -2.00 33.18
CA TYR A 411 3.21 -2.67 32.27
C TYR A 411 2.80 -1.73 31.12
N PHE A 412 3.78 -1.17 30.40
CA PHE A 412 3.54 -0.40 29.17
C PHE A 412 3.73 -1.23 27.89
N GLY A 413 4.17 -2.50 28.01
CA GLY A 413 4.47 -3.40 26.89
C GLY A 413 3.41 -3.45 25.79
N PRO A 414 2.10 -3.61 26.12
CA PRO A 414 1.06 -3.62 25.10
C PRO A 414 1.00 -2.34 24.26
N VAL A 415 1.31 -1.18 24.85
CA VAL A 415 1.35 0.09 24.10
C VAL A 415 2.55 0.14 23.15
N ASP A 416 3.70 -0.38 23.60
CA ASP A 416 4.91 -0.50 22.78
C ASP A 416 4.71 -1.45 21.60
N TYR A 417 4.14 -2.65 21.83
CA TYR A 417 3.92 -3.64 20.76
C TYR A 417 2.96 -3.14 19.68
N VAL A 418 1.86 -2.50 20.11
CA VAL A 418 0.89 -1.89 19.18
C VAL A 418 1.52 -0.71 18.45
N GLY A 419 2.37 0.07 19.13
CA GLY A 419 3.15 1.13 18.51
C GLY A 419 4.07 0.61 17.40
N LEU A 420 4.82 -0.47 17.67
CA LEU A 420 5.69 -1.11 16.68
C LEU A 420 4.91 -1.62 15.46
N TYR A 421 3.76 -2.24 15.68
CA TYR A 421 2.87 -2.64 14.59
C TYR A 421 2.38 -1.44 13.76
N TRP A 422 1.91 -0.39 14.43
CA TRP A 422 1.42 0.80 13.76
C TRP A 422 2.51 1.48 12.92
N HIS A 423 3.72 1.58 13.45
CA HIS A 423 4.87 2.11 12.73
C HIS A 423 5.23 1.28 11.49
N LEU A 424 5.10 -0.05 11.56
CA LEU A 424 5.30 -0.89 10.38
C LEU A 424 4.26 -0.61 9.30
N VAL A 425 2.98 -0.49 9.69
CA VAL A 425 1.89 -0.16 8.76
C VAL A 425 2.18 1.18 8.08
N ASP A 426 2.54 2.21 8.85
CA ASP A 426 2.91 3.53 8.30
C ASP A 426 4.15 3.44 7.37
N LEU A 427 5.16 2.65 7.75
CA LEU A 427 6.37 2.43 6.93
C LEU A 427 6.02 1.79 5.58
N ILE A 428 5.15 0.78 5.56
CA ILE A 428 4.70 0.14 4.31
C ILE A 428 4.09 1.19 3.38
N TRP A 429 3.30 2.12 3.91
CA TRP A 429 2.74 3.22 3.10
C TRP A 429 3.82 4.16 2.55
N ILE A 430 4.81 4.51 3.36
CA ILE A 430 5.93 5.36 2.94
C ILE A 430 6.69 4.73 1.76
N TYR A 431 6.70 3.40 1.62
CA TYR A 431 7.24 2.72 0.43
C TYR A 431 6.23 2.64 -0.71
N LEU A 432 4.96 2.35 -0.43
CA LEU A 432 3.90 2.28 -1.45
C LEU A 432 3.70 3.61 -2.18
N PHE A 433 3.73 4.73 -1.46
CA PHE A 433 3.45 6.04 -2.04
C PHE A 433 4.46 6.44 -3.13
N PRO A 434 5.78 6.48 -2.90
CA PRO A 434 6.73 6.80 -3.96
C PRO A 434 6.67 5.80 -5.12
N LEU A 435 6.59 4.52 -4.79
CA LEU A 435 6.61 3.44 -5.77
C LEU A 435 5.41 3.48 -6.72
N LEU A 436 4.22 3.88 -6.25
CA LEU A 436 3.00 3.99 -7.06
C LEU A 436 2.74 5.40 -7.63
N TYR A 437 3.07 6.47 -6.89
CA TYR A 437 2.62 7.85 -7.20
C TYR A 437 3.72 8.80 -7.67
N LEU A 438 4.99 8.56 -7.31
CA LEU A 438 6.11 9.47 -7.65
C LEU A 438 6.97 8.94 -8.78
N ILE A 439 7.28 7.64 -8.76
CA ILE A 439 8.12 7.04 -9.79
C ILE A 439 7.21 6.76 -10.99
N ARG A 440 7.25 7.65 -11.99
CA ARG A 440 6.60 7.49 -13.29
C ARG A 440 7.51 6.75 -14.25
#